data_AF-A0A9X4M7B1-F1
#
_entry.id   AF-A0A9X4M7B1-F1
#
_cell.length_a   1.000
_cell.length_b   1.000
_cell.length_c   1.000
_cell.angle_alpha   90.00
_cell.angle_beta   90.00
_cell.angle_gamma   90.00
#
_symmetry.space_group_name_H-M   'P 1'
#
loop_
_entity.id
_entity.type
_entity.pdbx_description
1 polymer ?
#
loop_
_entity_poly.entity_id
_entity_poly.type
_entity_poly.pdbx_seq_one_letter_code
_entity_poly.pdbx_strand_id
1 'polypeptide(L)'
;MFDLLTNILIWIIAIPIFVILFRAIPKEWFRLFGLVIFTALVAIIFANFRFVEEPIPKTVVEFLTFPFTLVGILLLLLFFNYWLRLKNLSVKSGEKVDNKGAAEKIGIVRKEILIVLLIFAIATNNATSELFTCYLEQQGDNAIEQSYRRPVRDLTPQELLDFRRGVYDIIVVLAENPPYEPRLQEAIKLWNAADSQQKPYILLSGGKRTSYPATKGYPCLTPPEAPPNRTKDNVRNEIASRADIPNIGLRYDPRYEGYFTNLSSPSDGIPQVDLTEADQMCSALTSFPNISAVRSFVIIEPSGVTVRSSGDEISKLIKSLEKNKLLKEDARNSRRILLITSPIEATRAFLSFRNQELNASLTTASYPSDSHSNLSQQCPWPIGKQFKIKPQYFLFNAEAFVKSERAWTEIKELVFYTLRFWLRPPLTDERPYYPKQTT
;
A
#
# COMPACT_ATOMS: atom_id res chain seq x y z
N MET A 1 -5.41 4.33 12.58
CA MET A 1 -6.35 4.53 13.71
C MET A 1 -7.43 5.58 13.39
N PHE A 2 -7.07 6.74 12.82
CA PHE A 2 -8.05 7.76 12.41
C PHE A 2 -8.99 7.28 11.29
N ASP A 3 -8.49 6.64 10.23
CA ASP A 3 -9.35 6.12 9.15
C ASP A 3 -10.34 5.04 9.60
N LEU A 4 -9.93 4.21 10.56
CA LEU A 4 -10.82 3.23 11.20
C LEU A 4 -11.95 3.94 11.97
N LEU A 5 -11.61 4.97 12.74
CA LEU A 5 -12.58 5.78 13.48
C LEU A 5 -13.51 6.54 12.53
N THR A 6 -12.99 7.10 11.45
CA THR A 6 -13.76 7.78 10.40
C THR A 6 -14.73 6.81 9.73
N ASN A 7 -14.28 5.61 9.37
CA ASN A 7 -15.16 4.57 8.81
C ASN A 7 -16.25 4.16 9.81
N ILE A 8 -15.91 3.98 11.10
CA ILE A 8 -16.89 3.68 12.15
C ILE A 8 -17.92 4.82 12.31
N LEU A 9 -17.47 6.07 12.35
CA LEU A 9 -18.33 7.26 12.46
C LEU A 9 -19.26 7.39 11.25
N ILE A 10 -18.76 7.15 10.04
CA ILE A 10 -19.57 7.14 8.82
C ILE A 10 -20.63 6.04 8.92
N TRP A 11 -20.32 4.85 9.40
CA TRP A 11 -21.31 3.78 9.60
C TRP A 11 -22.36 4.13 10.67
N ILE A 12 -21.95 4.79 11.76
CA ILE A 12 -22.87 5.27 12.81
C ILE A 12 -23.87 6.31 12.26
N ILE A 13 -23.49 7.10 11.26
CA ILE A 13 -24.35 8.10 10.61
C ILE A 13 -25.15 7.48 9.44
N ALA A 14 -24.51 6.64 8.64
CA ALA A 14 -25.09 6.02 7.45
C ALA A 14 -26.20 5.04 7.80
N ILE A 15 -26.07 4.25 8.88
CA ILE A 15 -27.10 3.29 9.30
C ILE A 15 -28.42 3.99 9.64
N PRO A 16 -28.46 5.03 10.51
CA PRO A 16 -29.68 5.80 10.77
C PRO A 16 -30.27 6.44 9.52
N ILE A 17 -29.45 7.08 8.67
CA ILE A 17 -29.92 7.70 7.43
C ILE A 17 -30.54 6.65 6.50
N PHE A 18 -29.88 5.50 6.36
CA PHE A 18 -30.37 4.37 5.58
C PHE A 18 -31.70 3.83 6.14
N VAL A 19 -31.84 3.72 7.47
CA VAL A 19 -33.08 3.29 8.14
C VAL A 19 -34.21 4.31 7.97
N ILE A 20 -33.92 5.62 7.97
CA ILE A 20 -34.90 6.69 7.73
C ILE A 20 -35.35 6.67 6.26
N LEU A 21 -34.41 6.59 5.32
CA LEU A 21 -34.69 6.44 3.89
C LEU A 21 -35.50 5.16 3.61
N PHE A 22 -35.18 4.06 4.29
CA PHE A 22 -35.90 2.79 4.21
C PHE A 22 -37.37 2.90 4.66
N ARG A 23 -37.68 3.80 5.60
CA ARG A 23 -39.06 4.06 6.03
C ARG A 23 -39.81 5.01 5.10
N ALA A 24 -39.11 5.91 4.42
CA ALA A 24 -39.70 6.97 3.60
C ALA A 24 -39.94 6.55 2.13
N ILE A 25 -39.13 5.62 1.59
CA ILE A 25 -39.18 5.22 0.18
C ILE A 25 -40.03 3.94 0.02
N PRO A 26 -40.93 3.87 -0.99
CA PRO A 26 -41.69 2.66 -1.26
C PRO A 26 -40.77 1.46 -1.55
N LYS A 27 -41.08 0.29 -0.97
CA LYS A 27 -40.23 -0.92 -1.04
C LYS A 27 -39.86 -1.35 -2.47
N GLU A 28 -40.73 -1.13 -3.44
CA GLU A 28 -40.50 -1.47 -4.85
C GLU A 28 -39.44 -0.58 -5.51
N TRP A 29 -39.50 0.73 -5.24
CA TRP A 29 -38.47 1.68 -5.69
C TRP A 29 -37.13 1.39 -5.03
N PHE A 30 -37.12 1.02 -3.75
CA PHE A 30 -35.89 0.63 -3.06
C PHE A 30 -35.29 -0.67 -3.63
N ARG A 31 -36.13 -1.62 -4.03
CA ARG A 31 -35.68 -2.86 -4.69
C ARG A 31 -35.09 -2.56 -6.07
N LEU A 32 -35.72 -1.69 -6.87
CA LEU A 32 -35.21 -1.32 -8.18
C LEU A 32 -33.94 -0.45 -8.09
N PHE A 33 -33.97 0.60 -7.27
CA PHE A 33 -32.87 1.53 -7.07
C PHE A 33 -31.70 0.86 -6.34
N GLY A 34 -32.00 0.02 -5.34
CA GLY A 34 -31.03 -0.82 -4.67
C GLY A 34 -30.40 -1.86 -5.58
N LEU A 35 -31.16 -2.49 -6.49
CA LEU A 35 -30.62 -3.37 -7.51
C LEU A 35 -29.73 -2.60 -8.50
N VAL A 36 -30.17 -1.44 -9.00
CA VAL A 36 -29.38 -0.61 -9.92
C VAL A 36 -28.08 -0.15 -9.27
N ILE A 37 -28.13 0.35 -8.03
CA ILE A 37 -26.94 0.76 -7.27
C ILE A 37 -26.06 -0.46 -6.98
N PHE A 38 -26.63 -1.59 -6.55
CA PHE A 38 -25.86 -2.79 -6.27
C PHE A 38 -25.17 -3.33 -7.53
N THR A 39 -25.88 -3.41 -8.65
CA THR A 39 -25.32 -3.81 -9.94
C THR A 39 -24.27 -2.82 -10.43
N ALA A 40 -24.48 -1.51 -10.28
CA ALA A 40 -23.48 -0.50 -10.59
C ALA A 40 -22.25 -0.62 -9.69
N LEU A 41 -22.42 -0.85 -8.39
CA LEU A 41 -21.34 -1.05 -7.44
C LEU A 41 -20.56 -2.33 -7.72
N VAL A 42 -21.23 -3.44 -8.02
CA VAL A 42 -20.59 -4.68 -8.48
C VAL A 42 -19.82 -4.39 -9.77
N ALA A 43 -20.45 -3.79 -10.77
CA ALA A 43 -19.79 -3.44 -12.03
C ALA A 43 -18.56 -2.54 -11.81
N ILE A 44 -18.63 -1.55 -10.91
CA ILE A 44 -17.51 -0.66 -10.55
C ILE A 44 -16.42 -1.43 -9.79
N ILE A 45 -16.77 -2.27 -8.82
CA ILE A 45 -15.81 -3.07 -8.05
C ILE A 45 -15.02 -4.02 -8.97
N PHE A 46 -15.66 -4.57 -10.00
CA PHE A 46 -15.05 -5.51 -10.95
C PHE A 46 -14.56 -4.87 -12.26
N ALA A 47 -14.79 -3.57 -12.45
CA ALA A 47 -14.31 -2.87 -13.63
C ALA A 47 -12.79 -2.74 -13.60
N ASN A 48 -12.15 -2.98 -14.75
CA ASN A 48 -10.71 -2.77 -14.95
C ASN A 48 -10.34 -1.27 -15.09
N PHE A 49 -11.28 -0.34 -14.82
CA PHE A 49 -11.05 1.09 -15.04
C PHE A 49 -10.28 1.74 -13.90
N ARG A 50 -9.42 2.68 -14.26
CA ARG A 50 -8.67 3.54 -13.33
C ARG A 50 -9.58 4.39 -12.42
N PHE A 51 -10.82 4.61 -12.82
CA PHE A 51 -11.82 5.37 -12.06
C PHE A 51 -12.01 4.83 -10.63
N VAL A 52 -11.88 3.51 -10.41
CA VAL A 52 -12.02 2.88 -9.07
C VAL A 52 -10.95 3.37 -8.09
N GLU A 53 -9.80 3.84 -8.60
CA GLU A 53 -8.68 4.33 -7.80
C GLU A 53 -8.73 5.85 -7.55
N GLU A 54 -9.69 6.57 -8.16
CA GLU A 54 -9.91 7.98 -7.86
C GLU A 54 -10.39 8.17 -6.42
N PRO A 55 -10.14 9.33 -5.78
CA PRO A 55 -10.37 9.51 -4.34
C PRO A 55 -11.80 9.18 -3.91
N ILE A 56 -12.80 9.65 -4.67
CA ILE A 56 -14.21 9.47 -4.32
C ILE A 56 -14.66 8.01 -4.53
N PRO A 57 -14.50 7.38 -5.72
CA PRO A 57 -14.84 5.97 -5.90
C PRO A 57 -14.08 5.04 -4.97
N LYS A 58 -12.80 5.30 -4.70
CA LYS A 58 -11.99 4.50 -3.78
C LYS A 58 -12.55 4.54 -2.36
N THR A 59 -12.90 5.71 -1.83
CA THR A 59 -13.54 5.82 -0.52
C THR A 59 -14.87 5.07 -0.46
N VAL A 60 -15.67 5.11 -1.53
CA VAL A 60 -16.92 4.34 -1.61
C VAL A 60 -16.65 2.84 -1.58
N VAL A 61 -15.65 2.36 -2.32
CA VAL A 61 -15.24 0.94 -2.30
C VAL A 61 -14.67 0.54 -0.95
N GLU A 62 -13.82 1.35 -0.33
CA GLU A 62 -13.31 1.10 1.03
C GLU A 62 -14.43 1.04 2.06
N PHE A 63 -15.41 1.95 1.96
CA PHE A 63 -16.60 1.94 2.82
C PHE A 63 -17.44 0.66 2.64
N LEU A 64 -17.72 0.28 1.39
CA LEU A 64 -18.49 -0.93 1.08
C LEU A 64 -17.76 -2.22 1.43
N THR A 65 -16.43 -2.18 1.39
CA THR A 65 -15.59 -3.35 1.68
C THR A 65 -15.10 -3.39 3.13
N PHE A 66 -15.36 -2.35 3.92
CA PHE A 66 -15.08 -2.31 5.36
C PHE A 66 -15.62 -3.55 6.10
N PRO A 67 -16.86 -4.03 5.85
CA PRO A 67 -17.36 -5.24 6.49
C PRO A 67 -16.59 -6.52 6.18
N PHE A 68 -15.66 -6.50 5.22
CA PHE A 68 -14.77 -7.62 4.91
C PHE A 68 -13.38 -7.49 5.54
N THR A 69 -13.10 -6.49 6.38
CA THR A 69 -11.91 -6.50 7.25
C THR A 69 -12.19 -7.26 8.55
N LEU A 70 -11.18 -7.69 9.33
CA LEU A 70 -11.45 -8.41 10.58
C LEU A 70 -12.23 -7.54 11.55
N VAL A 71 -11.88 -6.26 11.66
CA VAL A 71 -12.62 -5.29 12.48
C VAL A 71 -14.06 -5.16 11.98
N GLY A 72 -14.26 -5.00 10.67
CA GLY A 72 -15.59 -4.87 10.08
C GLY A 72 -16.47 -6.10 10.29
N ILE A 73 -15.91 -7.31 10.10
CA ILE A 73 -16.61 -8.58 10.35
C ILE A 73 -17.05 -8.67 11.82
N LEU A 74 -16.15 -8.40 12.76
CA LEU A 74 -16.46 -8.44 14.19
C LEU A 74 -17.57 -7.47 14.57
N LEU A 75 -17.49 -6.21 14.10
CA LEU A 75 -18.51 -5.20 14.36
C LEU A 75 -19.85 -5.55 13.71
N LEU A 76 -19.84 -6.06 12.49
CA LEU A 76 -21.05 -6.44 11.77
C LEU A 76 -21.77 -7.60 12.47
N LEU A 77 -21.02 -8.63 12.88
CA LEU A 77 -21.57 -9.76 13.63
C LEU A 77 -22.14 -9.32 14.98
N LEU A 78 -21.46 -8.43 15.70
CA LEU A 78 -21.96 -7.84 16.96
C LEU A 78 -23.23 -7.02 16.74
N PHE A 79 -23.27 -6.18 15.69
CA PHE A 79 -24.42 -5.35 15.36
C PHE A 79 -25.64 -6.20 15.02
N PHE A 80 -25.51 -7.21 14.15
CA PHE A 80 -26.62 -8.08 13.79
C PHE A 80 -27.15 -8.86 15.00
N ASN A 81 -26.26 -9.33 15.87
CA ASN A 81 -26.64 -10.02 17.09
C ASN A 81 -27.46 -9.09 18.02
N TYR A 82 -26.98 -7.86 18.24
CA TYR A 82 -27.67 -6.87 19.06
C TYR A 82 -29.04 -6.46 18.47
N TRP A 83 -29.05 -6.02 17.22
CA TRP A 83 -30.20 -5.37 16.60
C TRP A 83 -31.33 -6.33 16.23
N LEU A 84 -31.01 -7.51 15.68
CA LEU A 84 -32.04 -8.45 15.22
C LEU A 84 -32.62 -9.28 16.37
N ARG A 85 -31.83 -9.55 17.42
CA ARG A 85 -32.17 -10.62 18.38
C ARG A 85 -32.26 -10.13 19.81
N LEU A 86 -31.23 -9.47 20.33
CA LEU A 86 -31.24 -8.97 21.71
C LEU A 86 -32.30 -7.88 21.92
N LYS A 87 -32.48 -6.98 20.96
CA LYS A 87 -33.52 -5.92 21.03
C LYS A 87 -34.96 -6.48 21.07
N ASN A 88 -35.18 -7.66 20.49
CA ASN A 88 -36.51 -8.29 20.37
C ASN A 88 -36.75 -9.43 21.39
N LEU A 89 -35.84 -9.60 22.35
CA LEU A 89 -35.94 -10.60 23.40
C LEU A 89 -36.82 -10.05 24.54
N SER A 90 -38.12 -10.35 24.51
CA SER A 90 -39.02 -10.11 25.64
C SER A 90 -39.09 -11.38 26.51
N VAL A 91 -38.35 -11.41 27.62
CA VAL A 91 -38.48 -12.47 28.62
C VAL A 91 -39.65 -12.12 29.54
N LYS A 92 -40.72 -12.90 29.50
CA LYS A 92 -41.87 -12.74 30.40
C LYS A 92 -41.63 -13.57 31.67
N SER A 93 -41.85 -12.97 32.84
CA SER A 93 -41.69 -13.59 34.16
C SER A 93 -43.04 -14.00 34.74
N GLY A 94 -43.16 -15.25 35.23
CA GLY A 94 -44.36 -15.79 35.87
C GLY A 94 -44.37 -17.33 35.89
N GLU A 95 -45.01 -17.94 36.90
CA GLU A 95 -45.02 -19.39 37.18
C GLU A 95 -45.63 -20.28 36.07
N LYS A 96 -46.33 -19.67 35.08
CA LYS A 96 -47.01 -20.37 33.99
C LYS A 96 -46.73 -19.78 32.60
N VAL A 97 -45.54 -19.21 32.37
CA VAL A 97 -45.19 -18.62 31.07
C VAL A 97 -44.20 -19.52 30.33
N ASP A 98 -44.62 -20.12 29.21
CA ASP A 98 -43.77 -20.95 28.36
C ASP A 98 -42.79 -20.07 27.56
N ASN A 99 -41.53 -20.06 27.99
CA ASN A 99 -40.43 -19.28 27.39
C ASN A 99 -39.62 -20.09 26.36
N LYS A 100 -40.12 -21.22 25.83
CA LYS A 100 -39.41 -22.06 24.84
C LYS A 100 -38.83 -21.28 23.65
N GLY A 101 -39.58 -20.35 23.07
CA GLY A 101 -39.10 -19.50 21.97
C GLY A 101 -38.03 -18.48 22.36
N ALA A 102 -37.95 -18.10 23.65
CA ALA A 102 -36.88 -17.26 24.17
C ALA A 102 -35.59 -18.07 24.42
N ALA A 103 -35.72 -19.31 24.90
CA ALA A 103 -34.58 -20.21 25.13
C ALA A 103 -33.84 -20.54 23.82
N GLU A 104 -34.57 -20.80 22.73
CA GLU A 104 -33.98 -21.03 21.41
C GLU A 104 -33.23 -19.78 20.91
N LYS A 105 -33.85 -18.60 20.99
CA LYS A 105 -33.22 -17.32 20.61
C LYS A 105 -31.94 -17.04 21.42
N ILE A 106 -31.96 -17.29 22.73
CA ILE A 106 -30.78 -17.15 23.60
C ILE A 106 -29.68 -18.14 23.18
N GLY A 107 -30.05 -19.38 22.85
CA GLY A 107 -29.11 -20.39 22.36
C GLY A 107 -28.38 -19.97 21.08
N ILE A 108 -29.09 -19.38 20.11
CA ILE A 108 -28.46 -18.92 18.86
C ILE A 108 -27.62 -17.65 19.10
N VAL A 109 -28.09 -16.69 19.92
CA VAL A 109 -27.30 -15.51 20.33
C VAL A 109 -25.99 -15.93 20.98
N ARG A 110 -26.02 -16.93 21.87
CA ARG A 110 -24.82 -17.46 22.53
C ARG A 110 -23.84 -18.08 21.55
N LYS A 111 -24.32 -18.82 20.55
CA LYS A 111 -23.47 -19.39 19.48
C LYS A 111 -22.81 -18.31 18.64
N GLU A 112 -23.55 -17.27 18.26
CA GLU A 112 -23.00 -16.16 17.46
C GLU A 112 -21.99 -15.32 18.24
N ILE A 113 -22.25 -15.04 19.53
CA ILE A 113 -21.25 -14.38 20.40
C ILE A 113 -19.99 -15.25 20.52
N LEU A 114 -20.15 -16.57 20.65
CA LEU A 114 -19.01 -17.49 20.68
C LEU A 114 -18.19 -17.44 19.39
N ILE A 115 -18.84 -17.35 18.22
CA ILE A 115 -18.15 -17.19 16.93
C ILE A 115 -17.37 -15.89 16.90
N VAL A 116 -17.97 -14.76 17.32
CA VAL A 116 -17.29 -13.46 17.40
C VAL A 116 -16.06 -13.54 18.31
N LEU A 117 -16.22 -14.11 19.50
CA LEU A 117 -15.12 -14.28 20.46
C LEU A 117 -14.03 -15.19 19.91
N LEU A 118 -14.39 -16.22 19.16
CA LEU A 118 -13.43 -17.14 18.54
C LEU A 118 -12.64 -16.46 17.42
N ILE A 119 -13.30 -15.70 16.54
CA ILE A 119 -12.63 -14.90 15.50
C ILE A 119 -11.69 -13.88 16.15
N PHE A 120 -12.16 -13.18 17.18
CA PHE A 120 -11.36 -12.20 17.91
C PHE A 120 -10.16 -12.86 18.61
N ALA A 121 -10.35 -14.02 19.24
CA ALA A 121 -9.28 -14.78 19.86
C ALA A 121 -8.24 -15.23 18.82
N ILE A 122 -8.66 -15.72 17.66
CA ILE A 122 -7.75 -16.08 16.55
C ILE A 122 -6.99 -14.84 16.06
N ALA A 123 -7.67 -13.71 15.85
CA ALA A 123 -7.03 -12.50 15.34
C ALA A 123 -6.05 -11.88 16.36
N THR A 124 -6.30 -12.04 17.66
CA THR A 124 -5.45 -11.50 18.73
C THR A 124 -4.36 -12.47 19.18
N ASN A 125 -4.36 -13.73 18.72
CA ASN A 125 -3.39 -14.73 19.12
C ASN A 125 -2.06 -14.59 18.36
N ASN A 126 -0.94 -14.67 19.08
CA ASN A 126 0.40 -14.55 18.50
C ASN A 126 0.72 -15.65 17.49
N ALA A 127 0.32 -16.90 17.75
CA ALA A 127 0.66 -18.03 16.88
C ALA A 127 0.02 -17.91 15.50
N THR A 128 -1.26 -17.55 15.47
CA THR A 128 -2.04 -17.39 14.24
C THR A 128 -1.60 -16.16 13.46
N SER A 129 -1.37 -15.05 14.15
CA SER A 129 -0.82 -13.84 13.55
C SER A 129 0.53 -14.13 12.86
N GLU A 130 1.42 -14.85 13.55
CA GLU A 130 2.72 -15.25 13.00
C GLU A 130 2.57 -16.16 11.78
N LEU A 131 1.68 -17.16 11.85
CA LEU A 131 1.43 -18.09 10.77
C LEU A 131 0.98 -17.36 9.48
N PHE A 132 0.00 -16.45 9.60
CA PHE A 132 -0.49 -15.68 8.45
C PHE A 132 0.59 -14.75 7.89
N THR A 133 1.34 -14.08 8.77
CA THR A 133 2.42 -13.17 8.37
C THR A 133 3.50 -13.95 7.62
N CYS A 134 4.06 -14.99 8.23
CA CYS A 134 5.07 -15.86 7.62
C CYS A 134 4.62 -16.43 6.26
N TYR A 135 3.34 -16.79 6.12
CA TYR A 135 2.84 -17.30 4.84
C TYR A 135 2.96 -16.25 3.73
N LEU A 136 2.55 -15.01 4.02
CA LEU A 136 2.68 -13.90 3.06
C LEU A 136 4.15 -13.53 2.82
N GLU A 137 5.00 -13.56 3.84
CA GLU A 137 6.45 -13.37 3.68
C GLU A 137 7.05 -14.43 2.76
N GLN A 138 6.67 -15.70 2.90
CA GLN A 138 7.13 -16.77 2.02
C GLN A 138 6.68 -16.55 0.57
N GLN A 139 5.44 -16.09 0.35
CA GLN A 139 5.01 -15.71 -1.00
C GLN A 139 5.79 -14.50 -1.52
N GLY A 140 6.14 -13.56 -0.64
CA GLY A 140 7.01 -12.43 -0.96
C GLY A 140 8.41 -12.86 -1.38
N ASP A 141 9.06 -13.77 -0.65
CA ASP A 141 10.37 -14.33 -1.01
C ASP A 141 10.33 -15.03 -2.37
N ASN A 142 9.28 -15.81 -2.62
CA ASN A 142 9.06 -16.42 -3.93
C ASN A 142 8.90 -15.36 -5.04
N ALA A 143 8.19 -14.25 -4.77
CA ALA A 143 8.02 -13.15 -5.71
C ALA A 143 9.34 -12.41 -5.99
N ILE A 144 10.19 -12.22 -4.96
CA ILE A 144 11.55 -11.69 -5.11
C ILE A 144 12.36 -12.58 -6.03
N GLU A 145 12.42 -13.88 -5.73
CA GLU A 145 13.16 -14.88 -6.51
C GLU A 145 12.69 -14.91 -7.97
N GLN A 146 11.37 -14.87 -8.20
CA GLN A 146 10.78 -14.79 -9.53
C GLN A 146 11.11 -13.47 -10.24
N SER A 147 11.22 -12.35 -9.51
CA SER A 147 11.53 -11.04 -10.09
C SER A 147 12.90 -11.00 -10.78
N TYR A 148 13.87 -11.75 -10.24
CA TYR A 148 15.21 -11.89 -10.84
C TYR A 148 15.25 -12.85 -12.04
N ARG A 149 14.27 -13.74 -12.14
CA ARG A 149 14.23 -14.82 -13.15
C ARG A 149 13.42 -14.46 -14.40
N ARG A 150 12.57 -13.45 -14.32
CA ARG A 150 11.67 -13.09 -15.41
C ARG A 150 12.42 -12.58 -16.64
N PRO A 151 11.85 -12.76 -17.85
CA PRO A 151 12.34 -12.08 -19.05
C PRO A 151 12.28 -10.57 -18.86
N VAL A 152 13.38 -9.89 -19.13
CA VAL A 152 13.47 -8.43 -19.10
C VAL A 152 13.45 -7.94 -20.55
N ARG A 153 12.63 -6.93 -20.85
CA ARG A 153 12.42 -6.49 -22.23
C ARG A 153 13.48 -5.47 -22.64
N ASP A 154 13.90 -5.54 -23.90
CA ASP A 154 14.67 -4.49 -24.57
C ASP A 154 16.02 -4.12 -23.89
N LEU A 155 16.54 -4.97 -23.01
CA LEU A 155 17.89 -4.85 -22.44
C LEU A 155 18.94 -5.42 -23.40
N THR A 156 20.06 -4.70 -23.55
CA THR A 156 21.28 -5.30 -24.14
C THR A 156 21.81 -6.45 -23.28
N PRO A 157 22.65 -7.34 -23.85
CA PRO A 157 23.34 -8.37 -23.07
C PRO A 157 24.12 -7.82 -21.87
N GLN A 158 24.75 -6.65 -22.00
CA GLN A 158 25.49 -6.01 -20.91
C GLN A 158 24.54 -5.48 -19.83
N GLU A 159 23.47 -4.79 -20.20
CA GLU A 159 22.48 -4.28 -19.23
C GLU A 159 21.77 -5.42 -18.50
N LEU A 160 21.55 -6.56 -19.17
CA LEU A 160 21.02 -7.77 -18.55
C LEU A 160 22.00 -8.37 -17.53
N LEU A 161 23.30 -8.39 -17.83
CA LEU A 161 24.32 -8.82 -16.88
C LEU A 161 24.38 -7.89 -15.67
N ASP A 162 24.33 -6.58 -15.90
CA ASP A 162 24.36 -5.58 -14.86
C ASP A 162 23.09 -5.63 -13.98
N PHE A 163 21.91 -5.82 -14.60
CA PHE A 163 20.66 -6.06 -13.89
C PHE A 163 20.73 -7.30 -12.98
N ARG A 164 21.29 -8.40 -13.49
CA ARG A 164 21.53 -9.63 -12.71
C ARG A 164 22.57 -9.45 -11.59
N ARG A 165 23.49 -8.50 -11.76
CA ARG A 165 24.48 -8.10 -10.74
C ARG A 165 23.92 -7.10 -9.72
N GLY A 166 22.65 -6.69 -9.84
CA GLY A 166 22.02 -5.74 -8.93
C GLY A 166 22.37 -4.28 -9.22
N VAL A 167 22.79 -3.96 -10.45
CA VAL A 167 23.00 -2.59 -10.90
C VAL A 167 21.70 -2.05 -11.47
N TYR A 168 21.18 -1.00 -10.82
CA TYR A 168 19.91 -0.39 -11.15
C TYR A 168 20.09 1.10 -11.48
N ASP A 169 19.19 1.63 -12.30
CA ASP A 169 19.16 3.05 -12.63
C ASP A 169 18.30 3.83 -11.62
N ILE A 170 17.24 3.19 -11.13
CA ILE A 170 16.26 3.79 -10.21
C ILE A 170 15.90 2.77 -9.11
N ILE A 171 16.00 3.20 -7.86
CA ILE A 171 15.46 2.53 -6.68
C ILE A 171 14.13 3.20 -6.33
N VAL A 172 13.04 2.47 -6.42
CA VAL A 172 11.69 2.93 -6.06
C VAL A 172 11.35 2.44 -4.67
N VAL A 173 11.00 3.35 -3.77
CA VAL A 173 10.45 3.04 -2.44
C VAL A 173 8.95 3.29 -2.48
N LEU A 174 8.16 2.24 -2.32
CA LEU A 174 6.71 2.33 -2.26
C LEU A 174 6.27 2.64 -0.82
N ALA A 175 5.38 3.63 -0.63
CA ALA A 175 4.85 4.01 0.68
C ALA A 175 4.01 2.89 1.31
N GLU A 176 2.95 2.45 0.65
CA GLU A 176 2.02 1.44 1.15
C GLU A 176 1.69 1.59 2.66
N ASN A 177 1.76 0.51 3.45
CA ASN A 177 1.49 0.59 4.88
C ASN A 177 2.74 1.03 5.67
N PRO A 178 2.65 2.05 6.56
CA PRO A 178 3.75 2.43 7.44
C PRO A 178 4.08 1.32 8.47
N PRO A 179 5.27 1.34 9.10
CA PRO A 179 6.34 2.36 8.99
C PRO A 179 7.14 2.29 7.67
N TYR A 180 7.74 3.41 7.26
CA TYR A 180 8.50 3.51 5.99
C TYR A 180 10.01 3.35 6.19
N GLU A 181 10.49 3.58 7.41
CA GLU A 181 11.90 3.67 7.79
C GLU A 181 12.74 2.45 7.36
N PRO A 182 12.30 1.18 7.51
CA PRO A 182 13.10 0.03 7.08
C PRO A 182 13.38 0.04 5.58
N ARG A 183 12.40 0.45 4.77
CA ARG A 183 12.54 0.54 3.31
C ARG A 183 13.48 1.67 2.91
N LEU A 184 13.43 2.79 3.62
CA LEU A 184 14.35 3.91 3.41
C LEU A 184 15.78 3.54 3.81
N GLN A 185 15.97 2.79 4.91
CA GLN A 185 17.28 2.27 5.31
C GLN A 185 17.86 1.33 4.25
N GLU A 186 17.06 0.41 3.71
CA GLU A 186 17.52 -0.48 2.65
C GLU A 186 17.84 0.29 1.36
N ALA A 187 17.02 1.29 1.00
CA ALA A 187 17.29 2.16 -0.14
C ALA A 187 18.65 2.89 0.00
N ILE A 188 18.93 3.45 1.17
CA ILE A 188 20.21 4.14 1.46
C ILE A 188 21.38 3.16 1.43
N LYS A 189 21.22 1.97 2.02
CA LYS A 189 22.25 0.92 2.01
C LYS A 189 22.61 0.52 0.58
N LEU A 190 21.61 0.27 -0.27
CA LEU A 190 21.81 -0.10 -1.67
C LEU A 190 22.40 1.05 -2.48
N TRP A 191 21.93 2.28 -2.24
CA TRP A 191 22.50 3.47 -2.87
C TRP A 191 23.97 3.67 -2.50
N ASN A 192 24.35 3.46 -1.24
CA ASN A 192 25.74 3.55 -0.79
C ASN A 192 26.62 2.47 -1.43
N ALA A 193 26.10 1.25 -1.58
CA ALA A 193 26.80 0.12 -2.20
C ALA A 193 26.95 0.24 -3.73
N ALA A 194 26.12 1.04 -4.39
CA ALA A 194 26.19 1.26 -5.84
C ALA A 194 27.48 1.98 -6.26
N ASP A 195 27.90 1.80 -7.50
CA ASP A 195 29.09 2.44 -8.07
C ASP A 195 29.01 3.97 -7.96
N SER A 196 30.10 4.59 -7.51
CA SER A 196 30.27 6.04 -7.45
C SER A 196 30.07 6.75 -8.79
N GLN A 197 30.38 6.10 -9.91
CA GLN A 197 30.24 6.68 -11.25
C GLN A 197 28.81 6.59 -11.80
N GLN A 198 27.99 5.69 -11.25
CA GLN A 198 26.62 5.43 -11.71
C GLN A 198 25.68 5.21 -10.51
N LYS A 199 25.52 6.25 -9.69
CA LYS A 199 24.60 6.22 -8.55
C LYS A 199 23.14 6.20 -9.04
N PRO A 200 22.29 5.29 -8.52
CA PRO A 200 20.87 5.25 -8.87
C PRO A 200 20.10 6.42 -8.27
N TYR A 201 18.98 6.78 -8.89
CA TYR A 201 18.01 7.69 -8.29
C TYR A 201 17.14 6.96 -7.27
N ILE A 202 16.75 7.63 -6.18
CA ILE A 202 15.78 7.14 -5.20
C ILE A 202 14.45 7.83 -5.47
N LEU A 203 13.49 7.08 -5.98
CA LEU A 203 12.13 7.55 -6.25
C LEU A 203 11.22 7.14 -5.09
N LEU A 204 10.60 8.12 -4.43
CA LEU A 204 9.68 7.92 -3.33
C LEU A 204 8.24 8.03 -3.87
N SER A 205 7.48 6.93 -3.88
CA SER A 205 6.12 6.88 -4.43
C SER A 205 5.07 6.69 -3.35
N GLY A 206 4.10 7.60 -3.30
CA GLY A 206 3.01 7.56 -2.34
C GLY A 206 2.14 8.82 -2.38
N GLY A 207 0.89 8.66 -2.78
CA GLY A 207 -0.06 9.74 -3.01
C GLY A 207 -1.21 9.83 -2.02
N LYS A 208 -1.28 8.96 -1.01
CA LYS A 208 -2.29 9.16 0.05
C LYS A 208 -1.96 10.44 0.82
N ARG A 209 -3.00 11.21 1.13
CA ARG A 209 -2.88 12.39 1.98
C ARG A 209 -2.53 11.96 3.39
N THR A 210 -1.66 12.74 4.02
CA THR A 210 -1.19 12.42 5.35
C THR A 210 -1.81 13.37 6.36
N SER A 211 -2.18 12.85 7.53
CA SER A 211 -2.72 13.66 8.63
C SER A 211 -1.61 14.32 9.46
N TYR A 212 -0.35 13.89 9.28
CA TYR A 212 0.81 14.43 9.97
C TYR A 212 2.10 14.14 9.18
N PRO A 213 2.91 15.14 8.75
CA PRO A 213 2.78 16.56 9.03
C PRO A 213 1.61 17.21 8.26
N ALA A 214 1.41 18.53 8.44
CA ALA A 214 0.24 19.28 7.96
C ALA A 214 -0.13 18.98 6.49
N THR A 215 -1.43 18.92 6.20
CA THR A 215 -1.98 18.54 4.89
C THR A 215 -1.55 19.48 3.76
N LYS A 216 -1.17 20.73 4.06
CA LYS A 216 -0.57 21.68 3.12
C LYS A 216 0.76 22.18 3.63
N GLY A 217 1.75 22.24 2.74
CA GLY A 217 3.06 22.76 3.07
C GLY A 217 3.98 22.80 1.87
N TYR A 218 5.26 22.96 2.16
CA TYR A 218 6.30 22.81 1.15
C TYR A 218 6.76 21.35 1.17
N PRO A 219 6.92 20.71 0.00
CA PRO A 219 7.34 19.32 -0.03
C PRO A 219 8.75 19.19 0.59
N CYS A 220 9.10 17.97 0.98
CA CYS A 220 10.26 17.72 1.84
C CYS A 220 11.60 18.16 1.22
N LEU A 221 12.47 18.80 2.00
CA LEU A 221 13.74 19.42 1.58
C LEU A 221 13.61 20.76 0.82
N THR A 222 12.42 21.38 0.82
CA THR A 222 12.21 22.77 0.39
C THR A 222 12.02 23.57 1.66
N PRO A 223 12.90 24.52 1.99
CA PRO A 223 12.70 25.34 3.16
C PRO A 223 11.38 26.12 3.05
N PRO A 224 10.71 26.46 4.15
CA PRO A 224 9.61 27.41 4.12
C PRO A 224 10.07 28.78 3.63
N GLU A 225 9.17 29.58 3.06
CA GLU A 225 9.50 30.95 2.64
C GLU A 225 9.95 31.79 3.85
N ALA A 226 11.16 32.33 3.78
CA ALA A 226 11.59 33.42 4.65
C ALA A 226 11.39 34.74 3.87
N PRO A 227 10.46 35.62 4.29
CA PRO A 227 10.34 36.95 3.71
C PRO A 227 11.66 37.73 3.91
N PRO A 228 12.13 38.55 2.95
CA PRO A 228 11.42 39.05 1.76
C PRO A 228 11.98 38.57 0.40
N ASN A 229 12.96 37.64 0.36
CA ASN A 229 13.83 37.49 -0.82
C ASN A 229 13.72 36.18 -1.61
N ARG A 230 12.70 35.34 -1.41
CA ARG A 230 12.61 34.06 -2.12
C ARG A 230 11.72 34.16 -3.37
N THR A 231 12.32 34.49 -4.51
CA THR A 231 11.65 34.51 -5.83
C THR A 231 11.64 33.12 -6.46
N LYS A 232 10.74 32.88 -7.42
CA LYS A 232 10.73 31.65 -8.25
C LYS A 232 12.09 31.37 -8.90
N ASP A 233 12.81 32.41 -9.33
CA ASP A 233 14.15 32.30 -9.91
C ASP A 233 15.20 31.83 -8.89
N ASN A 234 15.11 32.25 -7.63
CA ASN A 234 16.02 31.79 -6.58
C ASN A 234 15.85 30.30 -6.28
N VAL A 235 14.64 29.76 -6.37
CA VAL A 235 14.39 28.31 -6.16
C VAL A 235 14.68 27.50 -7.41
N ARG A 236 14.37 28.03 -8.59
CA ARG A 236 14.81 27.44 -9.86
C ARG A 236 16.34 27.31 -9.89
N ASN A 237 17.05 28.36 -9.48
CA ASN A 237 18.49 28.34 -9.32
C ASN A 237 18.92 27.43 -8.16
N GLU A 238 18.24 27.37 -7.01
CA GLU A 238 18.61 26.41 -5.94
C GLU A 238 18.49 24.94 -6.38
N ILE A 239 17.52 24.63 -7.26
CA ILE A 239 17.35 23.32 -7.91
C ILE A 239 18.41 23.12 -9.02
N ALA A 240 18.75 24.15 -9.79
CA ALA A 240 19.66 24.06 -10.94
C ALA A 240 21.16 24.28 -10.61
N SER A 241 21.50 25.07 -9.59
CA SER A 241 22.81 25.69 -9.35
C SER A 241 23.75 24.85 -8.48
N ARG A 242 23.51 23.55 -8.37
CA ARG A 242 24.55 22.58 -7.95
C ARG A 242 24.99 21.68 -9.09
N ALA A 243 24.69 22.08 -10.32
CA ALA A 243 25.12 21.40 -11.54
C ALA A 243 26.45 21.96 -12.08
N ASP A 244 27.53 21.83 -11.30
CA ASP A 244 28.87 21.62 -11.90
C ASP A 244 29.11 20.12 -12.15
N ILE A 245 28.09 19.29 -11.92
CA ILE A 245 27.97 17.90 -12.33
C ILE A 245 26.76 17.85 -13.28
N PRO A 246 26.87 17.24 -14.49
CA PRO A 246 25.69 17.01 -15.31
C PRO A 246 24.77 16.04 -14.57
N ASN A 247 23.60 16.54 -14.15
CA ASN A 247 22.51 15.90 -13.42
C ASN A 247 22.43 16.18 -11.90
N ILE A 248 21.52 17.13 -11.62
CA ILE A 248 20.58 17.20 -10.49
C ILE A 248 21.17 17.63 -9.14
N GLY A 249 20.89 18.87 -8.76
CA GLY A 249 20.74 19.24 -7.36
C GLY A 249 19.27 19.07 -6.98
N LEU A 250 19.00 18.29 -5.95
CA LEU A 250 17.72 18.24 -5.22
C LEU A 250 16.42 18.32 -6.01
N ARG A 251 15.73 17.17 -6.03
CA ARG A 251 14.28 17.09 -5.95
C ARG A 251 13.54 17.59 -7.19
N TYR A 252 13.33 16.64 -8.09
CA TYR A 252 12.22 16.75 -9.01
C TYR A 252 10.92 16.43 -8.27
N ASP A 253 10.02 17.42 -8.21
CA ASP A 253 8.63 17.27 -7.78
C ASP A 253 7.74 17.71 -8.96
N PRO A 254 6.96 16.79 -9.56
CA PRO A 254 6.15 17.11 -10.72
C PRO A 254 5.08 18.17 -10.42
N ARG A 255 4.67 18.36 -9.14
CA ARG A 255 3.70 19.40 -8.75
C ARG A 255 4.21 20.81 -9.00
N TYR A 256 5.53 21.00 -9.13
CA TYR A 256 6.12 22.30 -9.41
C TYR A 256 6.47 22.57 -10.88
N GLU A 257 6.33 21.58 -11.77
CA GLU A 257 6.74 21.68 -13.18
C GLU A 257 6.04 22.83 -13.95
N GLY A 258 4.74 23.04 -13.71
CA GLY A 258 3.96 24.12 -14.32
C GLY A 258 4.37 25.54 -13.87
N TYR A 259 5.06 25.67 -12.74
CA TYR A 259 5.55 26.96 -12.25
C TYR A 259 6.93 27.32 -12.82
N PHE A 260 7.67 26.34 -13.32
CA PHE A 260 8.99 26.53 -13.94
C PHE A 260 8.93 26.70 -15.46
N THR A 261 7.83 26.27 -16.09
CA THR A 261 7.64 26.32 -17.56
C THR A 261 6.93 27.61 -18.03
N ASN A 262 6.22 28.31 -17.14
CA ASN A 262 5.59 29.58 -17.44
C ASN A 262 6.52 30.75 -17.06
N LEU A 263 6.69 31.73 -17.96
CA LEU A 263 7.36 33.01 -17.68
C LEU A 263 6.63 33.68 -16.50
N SER A 264 7.26 33.71 -15.33
CA SER A 264 6.64 34.24 -14.11
C SER A 264 7.05 35.68 -13.86
N SER A 265 6.12 36.47 -13.29
CA SER A 265 6.46 37.76 -12.70
C SER A 265 7.31 37.55 -11.44
N PRO A 266 8.33 38.40 -11.19
CA PRO A 266 9.31 38.23 -10.11
C PRO A 266 8.75 38.33 -8.68
N SER A 267 7.46 38.64 -8.51
CA SER A 267 6.79 38.86 -7.21
C SER A 267 6.06 37.64 -6.63
N ASP A 268 5.92 36.55 -7.37
CA ASP A 268 5.13 35.40 -6.90
C ASP A 268 5.98 34.42 -6.08
N GLY A 269 5.58 34.17 -4.83
CA GLY A 269 6.10 33.07 -4.02
C GLY A 269 5.77 31.69 -4.59
N ILE A 270 6.37 30.66 -4.01
CA ILE A 270 6.06 29.26 -4.34
C ILE A 270 4.80 28.85 -3.59
N PRO A 271 3.77 28.33 -4.30
CA PRO A 271 2.56 27.91 -3.64
C PRO A 271 2.81 26.67 -2.78
N GLN A 272 2.17 26.63 -1.62
CA GLN A 272 2.06 25.40 -0.83
C GLN A 272 1.26 24.35 -1.60
N VAL A 273 1.64 23.09 -1.44
CA VAL A 273 0.95 21.94 -2.06
C VAL A 273 0.44 20.98 -1.00
N ASP A 274 -0.46 20.09 -1.41
CA ASP A 274 -0.93 19.01 -0.54
C ASP A 274 0.21 18.01 -0.30
N LEU A 275 0.55 17.74 0.96
CA LEU A 275 1.61 16.79 1.34
C LEU A 275 1.10 15.35 1.37
N THR A 276 1.89 14.43 0.82
CA THR A 276 1.53 13.01 0.66
C THR A 276 2.49 12.07 1.41
N GLU A 277 2.23 10.77 1.37
CA GLU A 277 3.14 9.76 1.95
C GLU A 277 4.55 9.84 1.38
N ALA A 278 4.71 10.20 0.10
CA ALA A 278 6.03 10.43 -0.50
C ALA A 278 6.79 11.57 0.19
N ASP A 279 6.08 12.63 0.61
CA ASP A 279 6.66 13.75 1.37
C ASP A 279 7.04 13.33 2.80
N GLN A 280 6.23 12.49 3.44
CA GLN A 280 6.58 11.88 4.74
C GLN A 280 7.82 11.00 4.64
N MET A 281 7.87 10.11 3.64
CA MET A 281 9.03 9.26 3.39
C MET A 281 10.28 10.09 3.16
N CYS A 282 10.18 11.15 2.37
CA CYS A 282 11.28 12.08 2.19
C CYS A 282 11.67 12.74 3.52
N SER A 283 10.70 13.18 4.33
CA SER A 283 10.97 13.80 5.63
C SER A 283 11.70 12.83 6.56
N ALA A 284 11.26 11.56 6.61
CA ALA A 284 11.94 10.50 7.33
C ALA A 284 13.36 10.27 6.78
N LEU A 285 13.54 10.34 5.45
CA LEU A 285 14.85 10.24 4.81
C LEU A 285 15.84 11.30 5.34
N THR A 286 15.35 12.50 5.67
CA THR A 286 16.19 13.59 6.19
C THR A 286 16.80 13.33 7.56
N SER A 287 16.24 12.39 8.32
CA SER A 287 16.75 12.00 9.64
C SER A 287 17.96 11.06 9.58
N PHE A 288 18.28 10.49 8.41
CA PHE A 288 19.39 9.54 8.27
C PHE A 288 20.75 10.23 8.09
N PRO A 289 21.84 9.60 8.57
CA PRO A 289 23.19 10.06 8.28
C PRO A 289 23.47 10.03 6.77
N ASN A 290 24.33 10.93 6.29
CA ASN A 290 24.71 11.09 4.86
C ASN A 290 23.62 11.61 3.91
N ILE A 291 22.51 12.15 4.43
CA ILE A 291 21.45 12.73 3.58
C ILE A 291 21.98 13.78 2.59
N SER A 292 23.01 14.56 2.97
CA SER A 292 23.60 15.60 2.11
C SER A 292 24.10 15.07 0.75
N ALA A 293 24.61 13.83 0.71
CA ALA A 293 25.10 13.19 -0.51
C ALA A 293 23.97 12.56 -1.34
N VAL A 294 22.94 12.02 -0.66
CA VAL A 294 21.78 11.38 -1.30
C VAL A 294 20.79 12.41 -1.84
N ARG A 295 20.81 13.63 -1.29
CA ARG A 295 19.81 14.70 -1.52
C ARG A 295 19.54 14.98 -3.00
N SER A 296 20.57 14.95 -3.83
CA SER A 296 20.51 15.14 -5.29
C SER A 296 19.84 14.00 -6.06
N PHE A 297 19.79 12.81 -5.48
CA PHE A 297 19.29 11.61 -6.16
C PHE A 297 17.82 11.32 -5.84
N VAL A 298 17.16 12.15 -5.02
CA VAL A 298 15.77 11.92 -4.58
C VAL A 298 14.77 12.52 -5.55
N ILE A 299 13.78 11.71 -5.94
CA ILE A 299 12.63 12.08 -6.79
C ILE A 299 11.34 11.79 -6.01
N ILE A 300 10.36 12.69 -6.09
CA ILE A 300 9.05 12.53 -5.42
C ILE A 300 7.98 12.19 -6.46
N GLU A 301 7.24 11.11 -6.23
CA GLU A 301 6.04 10.71 -6.97
C GLU A 301 4.83 10.78 -6.02
N PRO A 302 4.06 11.88 -6.04
CA PRO A 302 3.02 12.14 -5.04
C PRO A 302 1.61 11.73 -5.49
N SER A 303 1.44 11.03 -6.60
CA SER A 303 0.13 10.74 -7.22
C SER A 303 -0.30 9.28 -7.05
N GLY A 304 0.64 8.33 -6.94
CA GLY A 304 0.36 6.91 -6.80
C GLY A 304 -0.30 6.54 -5.46
N VAL A 305 -1.59 6.21 -5.45
CA VAL A 305 -2.37 5.89 -4.22
C VAL A 305 -2.47 4.39 -3.95
N THR A 306 -2.12 3.57 -4.94
CA THR A 306 -2.14 2.11 -4.94
C THR A 306 -0.87 1.61 -5.63
N VAL A 307 -0.42 0.39 -5.37
CA VAL A 307 0.76 -0.18 -6.05
C VAL A 307 0.68 -0.09 -7.57
N ARG A 308 -0.52 -0.34 -8.12
CA ARG A 308 -0.76 -0.26 -9.56
C ARG A 308 -0.62 1.19 -10.02
N SER A 309 -1.41 2.11 -9.46
CA SER A 309 -1.34 3.52 -9.87
C SER A 309 0.06 4.12 -9.69
N SER A 310 0.80 3.73 -8.65
CA SER A 310 2.22 4.05 -8.48
C SER A 310 3.05 3.63 -9.68
N GLY A 311 2.92 2.38 -10.16
CA GLY A 311 3.63 1.94 -11.36
C GLY A 311 3.28 2.74 -12.62
N ASP A 312 2.01 3.10 -12.81
CA ASP A 312 1.56 3.92 -13.95
C ASP A 312 2.14 5.34 -13.87
N GLU A 313 2.11 5.95 -12.68
CA GLU A 313 2.61 7.31 -12.45
C GLU A 313 4.14 7.38 -12.50
N ILE A 314 4.84 6.36 -12.00
CA ILE A 314 6.30 6.23 -12.16
C ILE A 314 6.69 6.17 -13.63
N SER A 315 5.98 5.38 -14.45
CA SER A 315 6.26 5.29 -15.89
C SER A 315 6.13 6.64 -16.58
N LYS A 316 5.07 7.40 -16.26
CA LYS A 316 4.87 8.76 -16.78
C LYS A 316 5.94 9.72 -16.28
N LEU A 317 6.29 9.63 -15.01
CA LEU A 317 7.29 10.48 -14.36
C LEU A 317 8.66 10.30 -15.02
N ILE A 318 9.09 9.05 -15.25
CA ILE A 318 10.34 8.74 -15.96
C ILE A 318 10.35 9.37 -17.34
N LYS A 319 9.27 9.22 -18.13
CA LYS A 319 9.17 9.85 -19.45
C LYS A 319 9.23 11.38 -19.38
N SER A 320 8.61 11.99 -18.36
CA SER A 320 8.69 13.45 -18.17
C SER A 320 10.13 13.89 -17.86
N LEU A 321 10.81 13.17 -16.98
CA LEU A 321 12.20 13.42 -16.63
C LEU A 321 13.14 13.28 -17.84
N GLU A 322 12.91 12.30 -18.70
CA GLU A 322 13.68 12.12 -19.95
C GLU A 322 13.44 13.25 -20.94
N LYS A 323 12.17 13.63 -21.16
CA LYS A 323 11.81 14.77 -22.02
C LYS A 323 12.45 16.08 -21.54
N ASN A 324 12.52 16.28 -20.23
CA ASN A 324 13.10 17.45 -19.59
C ASN A 324 14.64 17.37 -19.46
N LYS A 325 15.28 16.33 -20.02
CA LYS A 325 16.74 16.09 -19.96
C LYS A 325 17.29 15.96 -18.54
N LEU A 326 16.45 15.54 -17.59
CA LEU A 326 16.82 15.26 -16.21
C LEU A 326 17.28 13.81 -16.03
N LEU A 327 16.81 12.91 -16.90
CA LEU A 327 17.32 11.56 -17.05
C LEU A 327 17.82 11.37 -18.48
N LYS A 328 18.90 10.59 -18.66
CA LYS A 328 19.42 10.25 -19.99
C LYS A 328 18.37 9.49 -20.78
N GLU A 329 17.78 10.06 -21.82
CA GLU A 329 16.71 9.42 -22.60
C GLU A 329 16.99 7.95 -22.93
N ASP A 330 16.03 7.08 -22.62
CA ASP A 330 16.08 5.67 -22.97
C ASP A 330 14.97 5.35 -23.98
N ALA A 331 15.32 5.48 -25.26
CA ALA A 331 14.42 5.24 -26.38
C ALA A 331 13.83 3.81 -26.42
N ARG A 332 14.44 2.86 -25.68
CA ARG A 332 13.97 1.47 -25.60
C ARG A 332 13.09 1.20 -24.39
N ASN A 333 12.85 2.21 -23.53
CA ASN A 333 12.11 2.06 -22.28
C ASN A 333 12.62 0.87 -21.43
N SER A 334 13.94 0.74 -21.38
CA SER A 334 14.68 -0.42 -20.89
C SER A 334 15.20 -0.24 -19.44
N ARG A 335 14.77 0.82 -18.75
CA ARG A 335 15.26 1.19 -17.40
C ARG A 335 15.23 0.05 -16.39
N ARG A 336 16.34 -0.14 -15.70
CA ARG A 336 16.50 -1.13 -14.64
C ARG A 336 15.99 -0.54 -13.34
N ILE A 337 14.80 -0.97 -12.92
CA ILE A 337 14.16 -0.48 -11.70
C ILE A 337 14.36 -1.52 -10.59
N LEU A 338 14.66 -1.07 -9.37
CA LEU A 338 14.55 -1.88 -8.18
C LEU A 338 13.41 -1.36 -7.31
N LEU A 339 12.41 -2.20 -7.04
CA LEU A 339 11.30 -1.88 -6.16
C LEU A 339 11.63 -2.33 -4.74
N ILE A 340 11.38 -1.46 -3.76
CA ILE A 340 11.47 -1.76 -2.34
C ILE A 340 10.08 -1.64 -1.72
N THR A 341 9.59 -2.74 -1.15
CA THR A 341 8.28 -2.85 -0.48
C THR A 341 8.40 -3.70 0.79
N SER A 342 7.30 -3.88 1.53
CA SER A 342 7.25 -4.83 2.64
C SER A 342 7.12 -6.28 2.14
N PRO A 343 7.59 -7.29 2.90
CA PRO A 343 7.43 -8.70 2.51
C PRO A 343 5.98 -9.12 2.28
N ILE A 344 5.05 -8.56 3.06
CA ILE A 344 3.61 -8.86 2.97
C ILE A 344 3.06 -8.42 1.60
N GLU A 345 3.47 -7.25 1.12
CA GLU A 345 2.93 -6.62 -0.09
C GLU A 345 3.71 -6.98 -1.36
N ALA A 346 4.85 -7.66 -1.20
CA ALA A 346 5.79 -8.01 -2.26
C ALA A 346 5.15 -8.74 -3.45
N THR A 347 4.25 -9.69 -3.18
CA THR A 347 3.55 -10.43 -4.24
C THR A 347 2.70 -9.51 -5.12
N ARG A 348 1.92 -8.61 -4.49
CA ARG A 348 1.07 -7.65 -5.20
C ARG A 348 1.91 -6.63 -5.96
N ALA A 349 3.00 -6.13 -5.35
CA ALA A 349 3.96 -5.24 -6.00
C ALA A 349 4.56 -5.86 -7.26
N PHE A 350 5.10 -7.08 -7.13
CA PHE A 350 5.72 -7.81 -8.22
C PHE A 350 4.76 -8.02 -9.40
N LEU A 351 3.59 -8.60 -9.14
CA LEU A 351 2.63 -8.95 -10.17
C LEU A 351 2.03 -7.71 -10.85
N SER A 352 1.83 -6.61 -10.11
CA SER A 352 1.32 -5.36 -10.67
C SER A 352 2.33 -4.72 -11.63
N PHE A 353 3.58 -4.55 -11.20
CA PHE A 353 4.63 -3.97 -12.04
C PHE A 353 4.96 -4.85 -13.24
N ARG A 354 4.85 -6.18 -13.09
CA ARG A 354 4.96 -7.12 -14.22
C ARG A 354 3.85 -6.90 -15.24
N ASN A 355 2.60 -6.75 -14.79
CA ASN A 355 1.46 -6.52 -15.68
C ASN A 355 1.55 -5.17 -16.41
N GLN A 356 2.26 -4.20 -15.84
CA GLN A 356 2.56 -2.89 -16.45
C GLN A 356 3.81 -2.92 -17.36
N GLU A 357 4.41 -4.09 -17.54
CA GLU A 357 5.57 -4.30 -18.43
C GLU A 357 6.80 -3.47 -18.06
N LEU A 358 6.94 -3.10 -16.78
CA LEU A 358 8.11 -2.37 -16.26
C LEU A 358 9.26 -3.34 -15.97
N ASN A 359 10.50 -2.96 -16.34
CA ASN A 359 11.74 -3.70 -16.05
C ASN A 359 12.21 -3.56 -14.58
N ALA A 360 11.31 -3.88 -13.65
CA ALA A 360 11.49 -3.89 -12.21
C ALA A 360 11.95 -5.24 -11.60
N SER A 361 13.10 -5.26 -10.92
CA SER A 361 13.40 -6.23 -9.86
C SER A 361 12.70 -5.85 -8.57
N LEU A 362 12.48 -6.83 -7.70
CA LEU A 362 11.89 -6.63 -6.39
C LEU A 362 12.91 -6.94 -5.31
N THR A 363 12.96 -6.11 -4.27
CA THR A 363 13.51 -6.44 -2.97
C THR A 363 12.53 -6.02 -1.89
N THR A 364 12.65 -6.63 -0.72
CA THR A 364 11.81 -6.31 0.42
C THR A 364 12.66 -5.79 1.56
N ALA A 365 12.09 -4.86 2.33
CA ALA A 365 12.67 -4.43 3.58
C ALA A 365 11.62 -4.56 4.66
N SER A 366 12.01 -5.26 5.71
CA SER A 366 11.13 -5.69 6.77
C SER A 366 11.59 -5.07 8.09
N TYR A 367 10.65 -4.81 8.98
CA TYR A 367 10.97 -4.21 10.26
C TYR A 367 11.63 -5.25 11.18
N PRO A 368 12.70 -4.94 11.93
CA PRO A 368 13.41 -5.95 12.73
C PRO A 368 12.54 -6.74 13.74
N SER A 369 11.42 -6.18 14.22
CA SER A 369 10.46 -6.90 15.09
C SER A 369 9.44 -7.77 14.35
N ASP A 370 9.30 -7.58 13.04
CA ASP A 370 8.26 -8.21 12.21
C ASP A 370 8.87 -9.05 11.09
N SER A 371 10.19 -9.01 10.93
CA SER A 371 10.93 -9.67 9.88
C SER A 371 11.54 -10.97 10.35
N HIS A 372 11.31 -12.02 9.59
CA HIS A 372 12.09 -13.23 9.72
C HIS A 372 13.34 -13.15 8.85
N SER A 373 14.53 -13.16 9.46
CA SER A 373 15.79 -13.27 8.72
C SER A 373 15.98 -14.66 8.09
N ASN A 374 15.27 -15.66 8.61
CA ASN A 374 15.23 -17.00 8.03
C ASN A 374 13.85 -17.64 8.27
N LEU A 375 12.96 -17.54 7.28
CA LEU A 375 11.62 -18.11 7.33
C LEU A 375 11.63 -19.61 7.69
N SER A 376 12.56 -20.37 7.11
CA SER A 376 12.63 -21.83 7.32
C SER A 376 12.93 -22.25 8.77
N GLN A 377 13.55 -21.37 9.56
CA GLN A 377 13.92 -21.61 10.95
C GLN A 377 13.00 -20.93 11.95
N GLN A 378 12.47 -19.76 11.59
CA GLN A 378 11.76 -18.89 12.52
C GLN A 378 10.24 -19.01 12.40
N CYS A 379 9.72 -19.34 11.21
CA CYS A 379 8.30 -19.51 11.00
C CYS A 379 7.78 -20.88 11.48
N PRO A 380 6.52 -20.94 11.96
CA PRO A 380 5.88 -22.20 12.30
C PRO A 380 5.60 -23.08 11.07
N TRP A 381 5.31 -24.36 11.29
CA TRP A 381 4.80 -25.28 10.26
C TRP A 381 3.53 -24.70 9.61
N PRO A 382 3.33 -24.80 8.29
CA PRO A 382 4.07 -25.62 7.30
C PRO A 382 5.33 -24.98 6.71
N ILE A 383 5.66 -23.76 7.11
CA ILE A 383 6.75 -22.98 6.50
C ILE A 383 8.10 -23.41 7.07
N GLY A 384 8.16 -23.53 8.40
CA GLY A 384 9.29 -24.14 9.10
C GLY A 384 9.24 -25.67 9.07
N LYS A 385 10.42 -26.30 9.15
CA LYS A 385 10.53 -27.77 9.21
C LYS A 385 9.99 -28.38 10.51
N GLN A 386 9.84 -27.57 11.57
CA GLN A 386 9.38 -28.02 12.89
C GLN A 386 8.46 -26.97 13.52
N PHE A 387 7.35 -27.42 14.09
CA PHE A 387 6.51 -26.55 14.92
C PHE A 387 7.12 -26.44 16.32
N LYS A 388 7.98 -25.44 16.54
CA LYS A 388 8.53 -25.14 17.87
C LYS A 388 7.53 -24.29 18.64
N ILE A 389 6.80 -24.90 19.57
CA ILE A 389 5.89 -24.20 20.46
C ILE A 389 6.69 -23.26 21.36
N LYS A 390 6.50 -21.94 21.19
CA LYS A 390 7.07 -20.92 22.08
C LYS A 390 5.99 -20.46 23.08
N PRO A 391 6.33 -20.17 24.34
CA PRO A 391 5.35 -19.67 25.32
C PRO A 391 4.57 -18.45 24.83
N GLN A 392 5.24 -17.56 24.07
CA GLN A 392 4.62 -16.37 23.49
C GLN A 392 3.47 -16.67 22.52
N TYR A 393 3.41 -17.86 21.91
CA TYR A 393 2.35 -18.24 20.98
C TYR A 393 0.98 -18.44 21.64
N PHE A 394 0.95 -18.65 22.96
CA PHE A 394 -0.31 -18.74 23.71
C PHE A 394 -0.85 -17.39 24.16
N LEU A 395 -0.07 -16.31 23.97
CA LEU A 395 -0.46 -14.97 24.40
C LEU A 395 -1.36 -14.29 23.36
N PHE A 396 -2.28 -13.47 23.86
CA PHE A 396 -3.16 -12.62 23.07
C PHE A 396 -2.77 -11.17 23.30
N ASN A 397 -2.64 -10.38 22.24
CA ASN A 397 -2.30 -8.96 22.37
C ASN A 397 -2.79 -8.13 21.16
N ALA A 398 -2.68 -6.81 21.29
CA ALA A 398 -3.10 -5.87 20.26
C ALA A 398 -2.18 -5.86 19.03
N GLU A 399 -0.89 -6.15 19.20
CA GLU A 399 0.07 -6.18 18.08
C GLU A 399 -0.25 -7.34 17.11
N ALA A 400 -0.55 -8.52 17.65
CA ALA A 400 -1.03 -9.68 16.90
C ALA A 400 -2.31 -9.38 16.13
N PHE A 401 -3.21 -8.59 16.71
CA PHE A 401 -4.42 -8.13 16.01
C PHE A 401 -4.09 -7.22 14.83
N VAL A 402 -3.18 -6.26 15.01
CA VAL A 402 -2.74 -5.36 13.94
C VAL A 402 -2.06 -6.14 12.80
N LYS A 403 -1.18 -7.09 13.15
CA LYS A 403 -0.52 -7.98 12.18
C LYS A 403 -1.54 -8.85 11.42
N SER A 404 -2.49 -9.46 12.12
CA SER A 404 -3.57 -10.25 11.51
C SER A 404 -4.45 -9.40 10.60
N GLU A 405 -4.83 -8.19 11.01
CA GLU A 405 -5.63 -7.27 10.18
C GLU A 405 -4.86 -6.84 8.93
N ARG A 406 -3.55 -6.58 9.05
CA ARG A 406 -2.69 -6.26 7.90
C ARG A 406 -2.61 -7.43 6.91
N ALA A 407 -2.34 -8.65 7.41
CA ALA A 407 -2.27 -9.85 6.58
C ALA A 407 -3.61 -10.13 5.89
N TRP A 408 -4.72 -10.02 6.62
CA TRP A 408 -6.06 -10.20 6.07
C TRP A 408 -6.41 -9.15 5.02
N THR A 409 -6.03 -7.89 5.28
CA THR A 409 -6.22 -6.79 4.32
C THR A 409 -5.43 -7.05 3.04
N GLU A 410 -4.18 -7.51 3.12
CA GLU A 410 -3.40 -7.86 1.92
C GLU A 410 -4.03 -9.01 1.14
N ILE A 411 -4.51 -10.07 1.82
CA ILE A 411 -5.24 -11.16 1.15
C ILE A 411 -6.47 -10.63 0.40
N LYS A 412 -7.24 -9.75 1.04
CA LYS A 412 -8.39 -9.09 0.44
C LYS A 412 -7.98 -8.27 -0.81
N GLU A 413 -6.90 -7.50 -0.72
CA GLU A 413 -6.38 -6.73 -1.86
C GLU A 413 -5.90 -7.63 -3.00
N LEU A 414 -5.18 -8.71 -2.71
CA LEU A 414 -4.76 -9.71 -3.72
C LEU A 414 -5.97 -10.30 -4.45
N VAL A 415 -7.04 -10.65 -3.72
CA VAL A 415 -8.29 -11.13 -4.31
C VAL A 415 -8.89 -10.06 -5.22
N PHE A 416 -9.03 -8.82 -4.75
CA PHE A 416 -9.60 -7.75 -5.57
C PHE A 416 -8.77 -7.42 -6.81
N TYR A 417 -7.45 -7.33 -6.68
CA TYR A 417 -6.58 -7.10 -7.82
C TYR A 417 -6.65 -8.25 -8.83
N THR A 418 -6.76 -9.49 -8.37
CA THR A 418 -6.94 -10.66 -9.25
C THR A 418 -8.28 -10.59 -9.98
N LEU A 419 -9.36 -10.31 -9.26
CA LEU A 419 -10.71 -10.20 -9.82
C LEU A 419 -10.85 -9.04 -10.82
N ARG A 420 -10.03 -7.98 -10.68
CA ARG A 420 -9.93 -6.88 -11.65
C ARG A 420 -8.99 -7.15 -12.82
N PHE A 421 -8.38 -8.35 -12.89
CA PHE A 421 -7.36 -8.72 -13.86
C PHE A 421 -6.10 -7.83 -13.83
N TRP A 422 -5.84 -7.21 -12.68
CA TRP A 422 -4.66 -6.39 -12.43
C TRP A 422 -3.45 -7.24 -12.07
N LEU A 423 -3.69 -8.41 -11.47
CA LEU A 423 -2.69 -9.48 -11.37
C LEU A 423 -3.00 -10.50 -12.45
N ARG A 424 -2.01 -10.84 -13.26
CA ARG A 424 -2.09 -11.99 -14.16
C ARG A 424 -1.08 -13.03 -13.64
N PRO A 425 -1.51 -14.25 -13.30
CA PRO A 425 -0.55 -15.31 -13.05
C PRO A 425 0.28 -15.50 -14.32
N PRO A 426 1.57 -15.87 -14.21
CA PRO A 426 2.41 -16.14 -15.38
C PRO A 426 1.72 -17.18 -16.27
N LEU A 427 1.28 -16.76 -17.47
CA LEU A 427 0.61 -17.62 -18.45
C LEU A 427 1.56 -18.59 -19.14
N THR A 428 2.87 -18.41 -18.97
CA THR A 428 3.91 -19.24 -19.58
C THR A 428 4.52 -20.14 -18.53
N ASP A 429 4.65 -21.42 -18.85
CA ASP A 429 5.51 -22.33 -18.11
C ASP A 429 6.95 -21.77 -18.14
N GLU A 430 7.41 -21.24 -17.01
CA GLU A 430 8.74 -20.62 -16.89
C GLU A 430 9.86 -21.68 -16.81
N ARG A 431 9.50 -22.99 -16.85
CA ARG A 431 10.42 -24.14 -16.87
C ARG A 431 11.61 -24.06 -17.85
N PRO A 432 11.44 -23.57 -19.09
CA PRO A 432 12.54 -23.47 -20.06
C PRO A 432 13.60 -22.41 -19.70
N TYR A 433 13.27 -21.49 -18.80
CA TYR A 433 14.16 -20.39 -18.39
C TYR A 433 14.87 -20.67 -17.05
N TYR A 434 14.62 -21.82 -16.42
CA TYR A 434 15.37 -22.26 -15.25
C TYR A 434 16.71 -22.92 -15.64
N PRO A 435 17.78 -22.71 -14.87
CA PRO A 435 18.93 -23.60 -14.95
C PRO A 435 18.48 -25.00 -14.54
N LYS A 436 18.81 -26.02 -15.36
CA LYS A 436 18.80 -27.40 -14.86
C LYS A 436 19.71 -27.40 -13.64
N GLN A 437 19.19 -27.84 -12.49
CA GLN A 437 20.04 -28.10 -11.33
C GLN A 437 21.16 -29.02 -11.78
N THR A 438 22.38 -28.51 -11.82
CA THR A 438 23.56 -29.35 -11.89
C THR A 438 23.63 -30.08 -10.56
N THR A 439 23.22 -31.34 -10.57
CA THR A 439 23.45 -32.33 -9.50
C THR A 439 24.92 -32.44 -9.16
#